data_AF-A0A7W3TMR0-F1
#
_entry.id   AF-A0A7W3TMR0-F1
#
_cell.length_a   1.000
_cell.length_b   1.000
_cell.length_c   1.000
_cell.angle_alpha   90.00
_cell.angle_beta   90.00
_cell.angle_gamma   90.00
#
_symmetry.space_group_name_H-M   'P 1'
#
loop_
_entity.id
_entity.type
_entity.pdbx_description
1 polymer ?
#
loop_
_entity_poly.entity_id
_entity_poly.type
_entity_poly.pdbx_seq_one_letter_code
_entity_poly.pdbx_strand_id
1 'polypeptide(L)'
;MALIRANRESIDDRFSVLGFTVRTDLPLFEIGLATDPELLKAENRSHRTTRNFFSTRLLAAGGDGRTAPGGREAVYLVPPAVVARFVGQPRLYFGVATYQDKDRNRPISVKAPDAGHMYVSLSGLTERGLRRTLGANGQGGNGHALVWGGDALAPATNGAGGRNGATNGNGHSNGNADTHAAAPYSDGYSDDLWEQGAGGAAPAPEAGAARPNGHASPATDGASPATGPDAGAGAPPATAQAWR
;
A
#
# COMPACT_ATOMS: atom_id res chain seq x y z
N MET A 1 12.73 -18.92 -2.51
CA MET A 1 12.17 -17.65 -2.01
C MET A 1 11.81 -16.76 -3.20
N ALA A 2 10.71 -16.01 -3.12
CA ALA A 2 10.28 -15.11 -4.19
C ALA A 2 11.11 -13.81 -4.24
N LEU A 3 11.54 -13.42 -5.43
CA LEU A 3 12.17 -12.13 -5.74
C LEU A 3 11.40 -11.46 -6.87
N ILE A 4 11.05 -10.19 -6.71
CA ILE A 4 10.45 -9.35 -7.75
C ILE A 4 11.33 -8.11 -7.96
N ARG A 5 11.53 -7.73 -9.22
CA ARG A 5 12.26 -6.53 -9.63
C ARG A 5 11.47 -5.81 -10.72
N ALA A 6 11.35 -4.50 -10.63
CA ALA A 6 10.83 -3.68 -11.72
C ALA A 6 11.88 -3.59 -12.84
N ASN A 7 11.46 -3.73 -14.09
CA ASN A 7 12.36 -3.67 -15.25
C ASN A 7 12.95 -2.27 -15.45
N ARG A 8 12.31 -1.26 -14.87
CA ARG A 8 12.76 0.13 -14.74
C ARG A 8 12.34 0.65 -13.37
N GLU A 9 13.20 1.44 -12.73
CA GLU A 9 12.90 2.08 -11.43
C GLU A 9 12.15 3.41 -11.58
N SER A 10 12.12 3.96 -12.80
CA SER A 10 11.26 5.06 -13.20
C SER A 10 10.61 4.81 -14.56
N ILE A 11 9.37 5.28 -14.72
CA ILE A 11 8.69 5.37 -16.00
C ILE A 11 8.14 6.78 -16.19
N ASP A 12 8.24 7.27 -17.43
CA ASP A 12 7.86 8.62 -17.82
C ASP A 12 7.12 8.60 -19.16
N ASP A 13 6.83 9.77 -19.72
CA ASP A 13 6.20 9.89 -21.03
C ASP A 13 6.98 9.18 -22.16
N ARG A 14 8.32 9.10 -22.09
CA ARG A 14 9.17 8.46 -23.11
C ARG A 14 9.23 6.94 -22.93
N PHE A 15 9.17 6.47 -21.70
CA PHE A 15 9.29 5.06 -21.31
C PHE A 15 8.07 4.60 -20.51
N SER A 16 6.86 4.76 -21.07
CA SER A 16 5.58 4.54 -20.38
C SER A 16 5.19 3.07 -20.16
N VAL A 17 6.12 2.12 -20.33
CA VAL A 17 5.89 0.68 -20.17
C VAL A 17 6.38 0.23 -18.79
N LEU A 18 5.42 -0.14 -17.94
CA LEU A 18 5.69 -0.79 -16.65
C LEU A 18 5.80 -2.31 -16.83
N GLY A 19 6.87 -2.91 -16.30
CA GLY A 19 7.04 -4.35 -16.30
C GLY A 19 7.87 -4.83 -15.12
N PHE A 20 7.67 -6.09 -14.75
CA PHE A 20 8.32 -6.76 -13.64
C PHE A 20 8.91 -8.09 -14.07
N THR A 21 10.09 -8.41 -13.55
CA THR A 21 10.66 -9.74 -13.56
C THR A 21 10.45 -10.37 -12.19
N VAL A 22 9.84 -11.55 -12.15
CA VAL A 22 9.62 -12.34 -10.94
C VAL A 22 10.40 -13.64 -11.03
N ARG A 23 11.21 -13.92 -10.01
CA ARG A 23 11.92 -15.19 -9.82
C ARG A 23 11.37 -15.91 -8.59
N THR A 24 10.91 -17.15 -8.76
CA THR A 24 10.28 -17.93 -7.69
C THR A 24 10.42 -19.43 -7.94
N ASP A 25 10.56 -20.22 -6.88
CA ASP A 25 10.60 -21.69 -6.97
C ASP A 25 9.19 -22.30 -7.14
N LEU A 26 8.16 -21.48 -6.95
CA LEU A 26 6.75 -21.88 -6.91
C LEU A 26 6.07 -21.68 -8.28
N PRO A 27 5.10 -22.52 -8.65
CA PRO A 27 4.50 -22.52 -9.98
C PRO A 27 3.61 -21.29 -10.25
N LEU A 28 3.06 -20.66 -9.21
CA LEU A 28 2.10 -19.57 -9.34
C LEU A 28 2.49 -18.36 -8.49
N PHE A 29 2.20 -17.16 -9.01
CA PHE A 29 2.42 -15.89 -8.31
C PHE A 29 1.36 -14.84 -8.67
N GLU A 30 1.23 -13.83 -7.81
CA GLU A 30 0.41 -12.63 -8.01
C GLU A 30 1.28 -11.39 -7.72
N ILE A 31 1.10 -10.32 -8.48
CA ILE A 31 1.72 -9.01 -8.21
C ILE A 31 0.62 -8.06 -7.73
N GLY A 32 0.81 -7.47 -6.55
CA GLY A 32 -0.01 -6.36 -6.05
C GLY A 32 0.68 -5.03 -6.35
N LEU A 33 -0.08 -4.03 -6.78
CA LEU A 33 0.35 -2.65 -7.06
C LEU A 33 -0.52 -1.67 -6.27
N ALA A 34 0.09 -0.68 -5.63
CA ALA A 34 -0.63 0.34 -4.88
C ALA A 34 0.07 1.70 -4.90
N THR A 35 -0.69 2.78 -4.73
CA THR A 35 -0.13 4.14 -4.62
C THR A 35 0.48 4.44 -3.26
N ASP A 36 0.17 3.62 -2.27
CA ASP A 36 0.64 3.67 -0.88
C ASP A 36 0.96 2.23 -0.43
N PRO A 37 2.13 1.95 0.17
CA PRO A 37 2.47 0.60 0.65
C PRO A 37 1.49 0.07 1.70
N GLU A 38 0.86 0.94 2.50
CA GLU A 38 -0.11 0.55 3.52
C GLU A 38 -1.35 -0.13 2.92
N LEU A 39 -1.74 0.24 1.70
CA LEU A 39 -2.86 -0.40 0.99
C LEU A 39 -2.59 -1.87 0.65
N LEU A 40 -1.34 -2.33 0.62
CA LEU A 40 -1.02 -3.75 0.39
C LEU A 40 -1.18 -4.59 1.67
N LYS A 41 -1.29 -3.96 2.85
CA LYS A 41 -1.64 -4.66 4.09
C LYS A 41 -3.11 -5.08 4.11
N ALA A 42 -3.44 -6.13 4.85
CA ALA A 42 -4.76 -6.75 4.85
C ALA A 42 -5.83 -5.88 5.54
N GLU A 43 -5.40 -5.16 6.58
CA GLU A 43 -6.21 -4.26 7.42
C GLU A 43 -6.80 -3.12 6.58
N ASN A 44 -6.04 -2.63 5.59
CA ASN A 44 -6.41 -1.53 4.71
C ASN A 44 -7.19 -1.96 3.45
N ARG A 45 -7.62 -3.23 3.37
CA ARG A 45 -8.34 -3.77 2.21
C ARG A 45 -9.64 -3.00 1.88
N SER A 46 -10.32 -2.46 2.88
CA SER A 46 -11.51 -1.61 2.74
C SER A 46 -11.24 -0.26 2.06
N HIS A 47 -10.01 0.24 2.13
CA HIS A 47 -9.58 1.52 1.55
C HIS A 47 -9.08 1.39 0.10
N ARG A 48 -9.06 0.17 -0.45
CA ARG A 48 -8.67 -0.09 -1.84
C ARG A 48 -9.78 0.27 -2.81
N THR A 49 -9.37 0.88 -3.91
CA THR A 49 -10.19 1.32 -5.03
C THR A 49 -9.45 1.03 -6.31
N THR A 50 -10.15 1.03 -7.44
CA THR A 50 -9.52 0.83 -8.77
C THR A 50 -8.52 1.93 -9.16
N ARG A 51 -8.45 3.05 -8.42
CA ARG A 51 -7.51 4.16 -8.65
C ARG A 51 -6.24 4.08 -7.80
N ASN A 52 -6.30 3.46 -6.61
CA ASN A 52 -5.18 3.39 -5.68
C ASN A 52 -4.60 1.97 -5.53
N PHE A 53 -5.27 0.96 -6.07
CA PHE A 53 -4.88 -0.45 -5.99
C PHE A 53 -5.18 -1.23 -7.27
N PHE A 54 -4.32 -2.19 -7.58
CA PHE A 54 -4.54 -3.24 -8.58
C PHE A 54 -3.78 -4.50 -8.18
N SER A 55 -4.35 -5.69 -8.41
CA SER A 55 -3.57 -6.92 -8.44
C SER A 55 -3.73 -7.69 -9.75
N THR A 56 -2.70 -8.45 -10.10
CA THR A 56 -2.80 -9.42 -11.21
C THR A 56 -3.68 -10.58 -10.80
N ARG A 57 -4.25 -11.31 -11.77
CA ARG A 57 -4.69 -12.69 -11.46
C ARG A 57 -3.44 -13.55 -11.20
N LEU A 58 -3.64 -14.76 -10.67
CA LEU A 58 -2.55 -15.74 -10.58
C LEU A 58 -1.92 -15.99 -11.95
N LEU A 59 -0.62 -15.73 -12.01
CA LEU A 59 0.26 -15.92 -13.17
C LEU A 59 1.11 -17.17 -12.95
N ALA A 60 1.44 -17.88 -14.04
CA ALA A 60 2.36 -19.01 -13.99
C ALA A 60 3.83 -18.56 -14.07
N ALA A 61 4.69 -19.13 -13.23
CA ALA A 61 6.13 -18.94 -13.29
C ALA A 61 6.81 -20.10 -14.04
N GLY A 62 7.69 -19.74 -14.98
CA GLY A 62 8.41 -20.64 -15.88
C GLY A 62 7.53 -21.20 -17.01
N GLY A 63 7.98 -21.02 -18.26
CA GLY A 63 7.45 -21.75 -19.41
C GLY A 63 7.92 -23.22 -19.42
N ASP A 64 7.17 -24.08 -20.09
CA ASP A 64 7.49 -25.45 -20.53
C ASP A 64 8.28 -26.37 -19.57
N GLY A 65 8.13 -26.16 -18.26
CA GLY A 65 8.47 -27.13 -17.22
C GLY A 65 9.93 -27.20 -16.76
N ARG A 66 10.82 -26.29 -17.18
CA ARG A 66 12.22 -26.27 -16.69
C ARG A 66 12.45 -25.26 -15.56
N THR A 67 12.52 -25.76 -14.33
CA THR A 67 13.06 -24.99 -13.19
C THR A 67 14.58 -24.92 -13.33
N ALA A 68 15.14 -23.71 -13.45
CA ALA A 68 16.59 -23.51 -13.46
C ALA A 68 17.16 -23.53 -12.01
N PRO A 69 18.48 -23.75 -11.82
CA PRO A 69 19.11 -23.51 -10.54
C PRO A 69 18.88 -22.05 -10.10
N GLY A 70 18.23 -21.84 -8.96
CA GLY A 70 17.80 -20.52 -8.49
C GLY A 70 16.35 -20.13 -8.79
N GLY A 71 15.55 -21.05 -9.34
CA GLY A 71 14.10 -20.93 -9.45
C GLY A 71 13.59 -20.80 -10.89
N ARG A 72 12.31 -20.47 -11.03
CA ARG A 72 11.64 -20.15 -12.29
C ARG A 72 11.57 -18.64 -12.46
N GLU A 73 11.70 -18.16 -13.69
CA GLU A 73 11.59 -16.74 -14.03
C GLU A 73 10.35 -16.48 -14.89
N ALA A 74 9.74 -15.32 -14.70
CA ALA A 74 8.63 -14.83 -15.51
C ALA A 74 8.70 -13.31 -15.63
N VAL A 75 8.35 -12.79 -16.82
CA VAL A 75 8.22 -11.35 -17.07
C VAL A 75 6.74 -11.01 -17.23
N TYR A 76 6.27 -10.04 -16.45
CA TYR A 76 4.91 -9.51 -16.54
C TYR A 76 4.95 -8.05 -16.99
N LEU A 77 4.23 -7.72 -18.06
CA LEU A 77 4.00 -6.34 -18.50
C LEU A 77 2.63 -5.89 -17.97
N VAL A 78 2.61 -4.76 -17.27
CA VAL A 78 1.35 -4.22 -16.73
C VAL A 78 0.55 -3.61 -17.88
N PRO A 79 -0.74 -3.95 -18.06
CA PRO A 79 -1.57 -3.39 -19.12
C PRO A 79 -1.59 -1.85 -19.06
N PRO A 80 -1.44 -1.10 -20.17
CA PRO A 80 -1.44 0.36 -20.12
C PRO A 80 -2.72 0.95 -19.51
N ALA A 81 -3.87 0.30 -19.71
CA ALA A 81 -5.15 0.68 -19.08
C ALA A 81 -5.19 0.55 -17.54
N VAL A 82 -4.23 -0.20 -16.95
CA VAL A 82 -4.02 -0.27 -15.50
C VAL A 82 -3.04 0.82 -15.07
N VAL A 83 -1.92 0.99 -15.77
CA VAL A 83 -0.94 2.06 -15.51
C VAL A 83 -1.61 3.45 -15.57
N ALA A 84 -2.55 3.64 -16.49
CA ALA A 84 -3.33 4.88 -16.65
C ALA A 84 -4.07 5.30 -15.37
N ARG A 85 -4.48 4.35 -14.53
CA ARG A 85 -5.23 4.61 -13.28
C ARG A 85 -4.36 5.30 -12.22
N PHE A 86 -3.04 5.17 -12.35
CA PHE A 86 -2.03 5.69 -11.41
C PHE A 86 -1.31 6.94 -11.93
N VAL A 87 -1.69 7.47 -13.09
CA VAL A 87 -1.13 8.73 -13.63
C VAL A 87 -1.41 9.88 -12.64
N GLY A 88 -0.40 10.73 -12.44
CA GLY A 88 -0.44 11.83 -11.46
C GLY A 88 0.03 11.44 -10.05
N GLN A 89 0.22 10.15 -9.76
CA GLN A 89 0.89 9.70 -8.54
C GLN A 89 2.41 9.85 -8.70
N PRO A 90 3.18 10.13 -7.64
CA PRO A 90 4.64 10.26 -7.74
C PRO A 90 5.34 8.89 -7.77
N ARG A 91 4.74 7.88 -7.13
CA ARG A 91 5.30 6.53 -6.95
C ARG A 91 4.20 5.48 -7.06
N LEU A 92 4.59 4.28 -7.48
CA LEU A 92 3.76 3.09 -7.45
C LEU A 92 4.52 1.98 -6.73
N TYR A 93 4.00 1.59 -5.57
CA TYR A 93 4.54 0.52 -4.74
C TYR A 93 4.07 -0.85 -5.26
N PHE A 94 4.90 -1.88 -5.12
CA PHE A 94 4.60 -3.22 -5.60
C PHE A 94 4.99 -4.32 -4.62
N GLY A 95 4.21 -5.40 -4.59
CA GLY A 95 4.48 -6.60 -3.82
C GLY A 95 4.26 -7.86 -4.65
N VAL A 96 4.75 -9.00 -4.17
CA VAL A 96 4.54 -10.32 -4.81
C VAL A 96 4.04 -11.34 -3.80
N ALA A 97 3.02 -12.11 -4.17
CA ALA A 97 2.54 -13.29 -3.44
C ALA A 97 2.78 -14.55 -4.30
N THR A 98 2.97 -15.70 -3.66
CA THR A 98 3.35 -16.96 -4.35
C THR A 98 2.63 -18.16 -3.76
N TYR A 99 2.28 -19.13 -4.61
CA TYR A 99 1.27 -20.16 -4.30
C TYR A 99 1.69 -21.54 -4.81
N GLN A 100 1.12 -22.60 -4.23
CA GLN A 100 1.14 -23.92 -4.86
C GLN A 100 0.07 -23.97 -5.95
N ASP A 101 0.26 -24.86 -6.94
CA ASP A 101 -0.77 -25.07 -7.95
C ASP A 101 -2.06 -25.68 -7.36
N LYS A 102 -1.90 -26.50 -6.31
CA LYS A 102 -2.98 -27.18 -5.56
C LYS A 102 -3.75 -26.28 -4.60
N ASP A 103 -3.13 -25.22 -4.09
CA ASP A 103 -3.78 -24.25 -3.18
C ASP A 103 -3.51 -22.83 -3.68
N ARG A 104 -4.50 -22.32 -4.40
CA ARG A 104 -4.49 -21.04 -5.10
C ARG A 104 -5.03 -19.89 -4.24
N ASN A 105 -5.63 -20.19 -3.10
CA ASN A 105 -6.22 -19.18 -2.22
C ASN A 105 -5.30 -18.86 -1.04
N ARG A 106 -4.39 -19.78 -0.67
CA ARG A 106 -3.41 -19.58 0.39
C ARG A 106 -2.01 -19.35 -0.18
N PRO A 107 -1.43 -18.15 -0.05
CA PRO A 107 -0.03 -17.93 -0.42
C PRO A 107 0.90 -18.66 0.55
N ILE A 108 2.02 -19.15 0.03
CA ILE A 108 3.12 -19.72 0.83
C ILE A 108 4.06 -18.61 1.30
N SER A 109 4.32 -17.63 0.43
CA SER A 109 5.12 -16.45 0.78
C SER A 109 4.58 -15.21 0.10
N VAL A 110 4.58 -14.11 0.84
CA VAL A 110 4.25 -12.77 0.36
C VAL A 110 5.42 -11.85 0.71
N LYS A 111 5.78 -10.96 -0.22
CA LYS A 111 6.71 -9.87 -0.02
C LYS A 111 5.98 -8.57 -0.36
N ALA A 112 5.54 -7.85 0.68
CA ALA A 112 4.97 -6.52 0.57
C ALA A 112 6.08 -5.45 0.50
N PRO A 113 5.81 -4.28 -0.09
CA PRO A 113 6.70 -3.13 -0.02
C PRO A 113 6.66 -2.46 1.35
N ASP A 114 7.70 -1.68 1.64
CA ASP A 114 7.73 -0.71 2.74
C ASP A 114 7.76 0.72 2.16
N ALA A 115 7.80 1.74 3.02
CA ALA A 115 7.77 3.14 2.57
C ALA A 115 9.02 3.57 1.75
N GLY A 116 10.15 2.87 1.89
CA GLY A 116 11.44 3.21 1.28
C GLY A 116 11.84 2.33 0.09
N HIS A 117 11.24 1.15 -0.07
CA HIS A 117 11.67 0.13 -1.04
C HIS A 117 10.50 -0.45 -1.84
N MET A 118 10.84 -1.12 -2.96
CA MET A 118 9.86 -1.77 -3.84
C MET A 118 8.78 -0.82 -4.38
N TYR A 119 9.22 0.32 -4.92
CA TYR A 119 8.40 1.24 -5.71
C TYR A 119 9.02 1.52 -7.08
N VAL A 120 8.20 2.01 -8.00
CA VAL A 120 8.61 2.61 -9.27
C VAL A 120 8.20 4.08 -9.26
N SER A 121 9.10 4.97 -9.64
CA SER A 121 8.78 6.39 -9.83
C SER A 121 7.93 6.58 -11.08
N LEU A 122 6.84 7.34 -10.96
CA LEU A 122 5.97 7.72 -12.08
C LEU A 122 6.18 9.20 -12.47
N SER A 123 7.23 9.85 -11.96
CA SER A 123 7.52 11.26 -12.19
C SER A 123 7.69 11.57 -13.67
N GLY A 124 6.79 12.38 -14.23
CA GLY A 124 6.78 12.74 -15.65
C GLY A 124 5.99 11.78 -16.55
N LEU A 125 5.30 10.79 -15.98
CA LEU A 125 4.33 9.96 -16.70
C LEU A 125 2.99 10.71 -16.82
N THR A 126 2.53 10.95 -18.05
CA THR A 126 1.20 11.52 -18.33
C THR A 126 0.38 10.57 -19.20
N GLU A 127 -0.94 10.78 -19.28
CA GLU A 127 -1.79 10.04 -20.23
C GLU A 127 -1.27 10.12 -21.68
N ARG A 128 -0.61 11.22 -22.05
CA ARG A 128 -0.03 11.41 -23.39
C ARG A 128 1.06 10.38 -23.67
N GLY A 129 1.83 9.99 -22.66
CA GLY A 129 2.85 8.93 -22.74
C GLY A 129 2.26 7.55 -22.94
N LEU A 130 1.14 7.24 -22.30
CA LEU A 130 0.46 5.95 -22.44
C LEU A 130 -0.30 5.83 -23.77
N ARG A 131 -0.88 6.93 -24.28
CA ARG A 131 -1.55 6.93 -25.60
C ARG A 131 -0.60 6.56 -26.74
N ARG A 132 0.72 6.78 -26.58
CA ARG A 132 1.74 6.37 -27.57
C ARG A 132 2.00 4.86 -27.59
N THR A 133 1.77 4.14 -26.49
CA THR A 133 1.96 2.68 -26.41
C THR A 133 0.68 1.88 -26.70
N LEU A 134 -0.48 2.55 -26.73
CA LEU A 134 -1.80 1.96 -27.02
C LEU A 134 -2.11 1.76 -28.52
N GLY A 135 -1.09 1.60 -29.37
CA GLY A 135 -1.26 1.46 -30.82
C GLY A 135 -2.13 0.26 -31.22
N ALA A 136 -3.26 0.54 -31.87
CA ALA A 136 -4.18 -0.37 -32.59
C ALA A 136 -4.83 -1.56 -31.84
N ASN A 137 -4.27 -2.11 -30.76
CA ASN A 137 -4.82 -3.28 -30.05
C ASN A 137 -4.68 -3.17 -28.52
N GLY A 138 -5.21 -2.09 -27.95
CA GLY A 138 -5.26 -1.87 -26.50
C GLY A 138 -6.23 -2.80 -25.78
N GLN A 139 -5.92 -4.10 -25.70
CA GLN A 139 -6.76 -5.10 -25.03
C GLN A 139 -6.93 -4.75 -23.55
N GLY A 140 -8.14 -4.30 -23.18
CA GLY A 140 -8.45 -3.82 -21.84
C GLY A 140 -8.22 -4.89 -20.79
N GLY A 141 -7.24 -4.68 -19.92
CA GLY A 141 -7.01 -5.51 -18.74
C GLY A 141 -8.14 -5.34 -17.74
N ASN A 142 -9.22 -6.11 -17.89
CA ASN A 142 -10.40 -6.15 -17.00
C ASN A 142 -10.09 -6.84 -15.65
N GLY A 143 -8.94 -6.50 -15.06
CA GLY A 143 -8.60 -6.75 -13.67
C GLY A 143 -9.13 -5.62 -12.79
N HIS A 144 -10.14 -5.96 -11.99
CA HIS A 144 -10.67 -5.12 -10.91
C HIS A 144 -10.52 -5.83 -9.55
N ALA A 145 -9.51 -6.71 -9.42
CA ALA A 145 -9.19 -7.34 -8.16
C ALA A 145 -8.67 -6.27 -7.19
N LEU A 146 -9.42 -6.08 -6.09
CA LEU A 146 -9.04 -5.27 -4.93
C LEU A 146 -8.58 -6.18 -3.76
N VAL A 147 -8.30 -7.43 -4.08
CA VAL A 147 -7.94 -8.53 -3.19
C VAL A 147 -6.67 -9.15 -3.74
N TRP A 148 -5.70 -9.44 -2.88
CA TRP A 148 -4.44 -10.07 -3.29
C TRP A 148 -3.91 -10.96 -2.17
N GLY A 149 -2.87 -11.76 -2.45
CA GLY A 149 -2.29 -12.69 -1.48
C GLY A 149 -1.92 -12.12 -0.11
N GLY A 150 -1.53 -10.85 -0.01
CA GLY A 150 -1.26 -10.22 1.29
C GLY A 150 -2.46 -10.21 2.24
N ASP A 151 -3.69 -10.31 1.73
CA ASP A 151 -4.91 -10.37 2.54
C ASP A 151 -5.03 -11.65 3.37
N ALA A 152 -4.40 -12.74 2.92
CA ALA A 152 -4.38 -14.01 3.63
C ALA A 152 -3.35 -14.04 4.78
N LEU A 153 -2.57 -12.97 4.97
CA LEU A 153 -1.66 -12.79 6.10
C LEU A 153 -2.31 -12.06 7.29
N ALA A 154 -3.55 -11.58 7.17
CA ALA A 154 -4.29 -11.10 8.33
C ALA A 154 -4.28 -12.20 9.41
N PRO A 155 -3.95 -11.90 10.68
CA PRO A 155 -4.26 -12.81 11.76
C PRO A 155 -5.78 -13.05 11.72
N ALA A 156 -6.19 -14.30 11.92
CA ALA A 156 -7.61 -14.66 11.95
C ALA A 156 -8.27 -14.06 13.19
N THR A 157 -8.64 -12.78 13.12
CA THR A 157 -9.68 -12.21 13.97
C THR A 157 -10.91 -13.08 13.79
N ASN A 158 -11.48 -13.57 14.89
CA ASN A 158 -12.55 -14.57 14.90
C ASN A 158 -13.85 -14.00 14.29
N GLY A 159 -13.91 -13.93 12.96
CA GLY A 159 -15.08 -13.56 12.16
C GLY A 159 -15.81 -14.82 11.73
N ALA A 160 -17.02 -15.01 12.26
CA ALA A 160 -17.85 -16.19 12.05
C ALA A 160 -17.92 -16.62 10.57
N GLY A 161 -17.83 -17.93 10.33
CA GLY A 161 -17.84 -18.51 9.00
C GLY A 161 -19.15 -18.23 8.26
N GLY A 162 -19.12 -17.22 7.38
CA GLY A 162 -20.15 -16.97 6.37
C GLY A 162 -20.20 -18.11 5.36
N ARG A 163 -20.89 -19.20 5.70
CA ARG A 163 -21.26 -20.23 4.74
C ARG A 163 -22.17 -19.58 3.71
N ASN A 164 -21.74 -19.54 2.45
CA ASN A 164 -22.62 -19.23 1.32
C ASN A 164 -23.61 -20.40 1.09
N GLY A 165 -24.56 -20.54 2.00
CA GLY A 165 -25.75 -21.37 1.83
C GLY A 165 -26.79 -20.58 1.05
N ALA A 166 -26.80 -20.74 -0.27
CA ALA A 166 -27.88 -20.21 -1.09
C ALA A 166 -29.14 -21.06 -0.89
N THR A 167 -30.06 -20.58 -0.03
CA THR A 167 -31.37 -21.21 0.16
C THR A 167 -32.47 -20.23 -0.21
N ASN A 168 -33.19 -20.55 -1.27
CA ASN A 168 -34.35 -19.81 -1.74
C ASN A 168 -35.52 -19.97 -0.73
N GLY A 169 -36.17 -18.88 -0.34
CA GLY A 169 -37.17 -18.90 0.74
C GLY A 169 -38.08 -17.67 0.74
N ASN A 170 -39.14 -17.72 -0.08
CA ASN A 170 -40.14 -16.67 -0.17
C ASN A 170 -41.16 -16.80 0.97
N GLY A 171 -41.30 -15.80 1.84
CA GLY A 171 -42.24 -15.84 2.97
C GLY A 171 -42.52 -14.47 3.58
N HIS A 172 -43.78 -14.05 3.59
CA HIS A 172 -44.24 -12.82 4.24
C HIS A 172 -44.82 -13.13 5.62
N SER A 173 -44.45 -12.36 6.65
CA SER A 173 -45.22 -12.22 7.88
C SER A 173 -44.89 -10.92 8.62
N ASN A 174 -45.92 -10.25 9.16
CA ASN A 174 -45.82 -8.95 9.82
C ASN A 174 -45.33 -9.05 11.27
N GLY A 175 -44.53 -8.05 11.68
CA GLY A 175 -44.68 -7.35 12.96
C GLY A 175 -44.36 -8.06 14.28
N ASN A 176 -43.23 -7.66 14.89
CA ASN A 176 -43.28 -7.03 16.21
C ASN A 176 -42.17 -5.96 16.31
N ALA A 177 -42.40 -4.92 17.11
CA ALA A 177 -41.36 -3.95 17.45
C ALA A 177 -40.79 -4.32 18.83
N ASP A 178 -39.49 -4.62 18.88
CA ASP A 178 -38.76 -4.79 20.14
C ASP A 178 -37.43 -4.04 20.09
N THR A 179 -37.09 -3.42 21.21
CA THR A 179 -35.97 -2.50 21.36
C THR A 179 -34.63 -3.23 21.25
N HIS A 180 -33.82 -2.88 20.25
CA HIS A 180 -32.40 -3.24 20.24
C HIS A 180 -31.66 -2.43 21.31
N ALA A 181 -31.49 -3.04 22.49
CA ALA A 181 -30.49 -2.62 23.45
C ALA A 181 -29.11 -2.59 22.76
N ALA A 182 -28.33 -1.54 23.01
CA ALA A 182 -26.96 -1.46 22.52
C ALA A 182 -26.15 -2.62 23.09
N ALA A 183 -25.41 -3.33 22.23
CA ALA A 183 -24.46 -4.34 22.70
C ALA A 183 -23.42 -3.65 23.60
N PRO A 184 -23.03 -4.26 24.73
CA PRO A 184 -22.01 -3.69 25.61
C PRO A 184 -20.71 -3.50 24.82
N TYR A 185 -20.15 -2.29 24.91
CA TYR A 185 -18.86 -1.96 24.32
C TYR A 185 -17.78 -2.76 25.05
N SER A 186 -17.05 -3.62 24.32
CA SER A 186 -15.90 -4.35 24.82
C SER A 186 -14.66 -3.84 24.10
N ASP A 187 -13.71 -3.30 24.86
CA ASP A 187 -12.42 -2.79 24.37
C ASP A 187 -11.32 -3.87 24.31
N GLY A 188 -11.66 -5.12 24.66
CA GLY A 188 -10.74 -6.25 24.72
C GLY A 188 -10.11 -6.47 26.10
N TYR A 189 -10.44 -5.66 27.11
CA TYR A 189 -10.08 -5.90 28.50
C TYR A 189 -11.25 -6.50 29.30
N SER A 190 -10.95 -7.17 30.40
CA SER A 190 -11.94 -7.73 31.32
C SER A 190 -12.34 -6.69 32.38
N ASP A 191 -13.63 -6.49 32.60
CA ASP A 191 -14.16 -5.51 33.57
C ASP A 191 -13.62 -5.69 35.00
N ASP A 192 -13.24 -6.93 35.38
CA ASP A 192 -12.54 -7.27 36.64
C ASP A 192 -11.31 -6.39 36.94
N LEU A 193 -10.67 -5.83 35.91
CA LEU A 193 -9.49 -4.99 36.03
C LEU A 193 -9.82 -3.58 36.55
N TRP A 194 -11.08 -3.14 36.42
CA TRP A 194 -11.61 -1.88 36.96
C TRP A 194 -12.34 -2.06 38.29
N GLU A 195 -12.76 -3.28 38.63
CA GLU A 195 -13.36 -3.61 39.94
C GLU A 195 -12.32 -3.79 41.07
N GLN A 196 -11.01 -3.84 40.76
CA GLN A 196 -9.95 -3.74 41.76
C GLN A 196 -9.87 -2.31 42.33
N GLY A 197 -10.74 -2.05 43.31
CA GLY A 197 -10.93 -0.75 43.94
C GLY A 197 -9.67 -0.13 44.54
N ALA A 198 -9.65 1.21 44.54
CA ALA A 198 -8.56 2.04 45.04
C ALA A 198 -8.36 1.91 46.57
N GLY A 199 -7.64 0.87 47.00
CA GLY A 199 -7.28 0.60 48.38
C GLY A 199 -5.77 0.70 48.62
N GLY A 200 -5.18 1.90 48.55
CA GLY A 200 -3.73 2.03 48.74
C GLY A 200 -3.10 3.41 48.51
N ALA A 201 -3.62 4.48 49.13
CA ALA A 201 -2.92 5.77 49.20
C ALA A 201 -2.89 6.27 50.65
N ALA A 202 -1.69 6.38 51.22
CA ALA A 202 -1.48 6.93 52.56
C ALA A 202 -1.59 8.48 52.54
N PRO A 203 -2.09 9.12 53.62
CA PRO A 203 -2.28 10.56 53.66
C PRO A 203 -0.96 11.34 53.78
N ALA A 204 -0.90 12.50 53.13
CA ALA A 204 0.19 13.48 53.25
C ALA A 204 -0.10 14.52 54.35
N PRO A 205 0.92 15.05 55.06
CA PRO A 205 0.74 16.08 56.09
C PRO A 205 0.53 17.50 55.52
N GLU A 206 -0.08 18.37 56.35
CA GLU A 206 -0.67 19.65 55.94
C GLU A 206 0.26 20.88 55.86
N ALA A 207 -0.11 21.76 54.92
CA ALA A 207 -0.16 23.23 54.95
C ALA A 207 0.88 24.10 55.72
N GLY A 208 1.46 25.05 54.98
CA GLY A 208 1.98 26.34 55.47
C GLY A 208 1.68 27.44 54.45
N ALA A 209 1.28 28.64 54.89
CA ALA A 209 0.60 29.65 54.05
C ALA A 209 1.42 30.92 53.73
N ALA A 210 0.91 31.72 52.75
CA ALA A 210 1.31 33.09 52.37
C ALA A 210 2.68 33.25 51.66
N ARG A 211 2.92 34.19 50.72
CA ARG A 211 2.13 35.32 50.12
C ARG A 211 2.69 35.67 48.70
N PRO A 212 2.08 36.58 47.91
CA PRO A 212 2.35 36.70 46.46
C PRO A 212 3.34 37.82 46.05
N ASN A 213 3.87 37.67 44.83
CA ASN A 213 4.36 38.66 43.84
C ASN A 213 4.63 37.85 42.54
N GLY A 214 4.50 38.32 41.30
CA GLY A 214 4.45 39.67 40.73
C GLY A 214 5.35 39.67 39.48
N HIS A 215 5.02 40.45 38.44
CA HIS A 215 5.69 40.54 37.10
C HIS A 215 5.39 39.36 36.15
N ALA A 216 4.77 39.48 34.95
CA ALA A 216 4.70 40.49 33.87
C ALA A 216 5.54 40.12 32.63
N SER A 217 4.86 40.03 31.48
CA SER A 217 5.36 40.14 30.09
C SER A 217 4.67 41.37 29.46
N PRO A 218 5.14 42.02 28.36
CA PRO A 218 5.99 41.55 27.25
C PRO A 218 7.28 42.43 27.11
N ALA A 219 7.96 42.75 25.98
CA ALA A 219 7.66 42.66 24.54
C ALA A 219 8.87 42.69 23.57
N THR A 220 8.53 42.62 22.28
CA THR A 220 9.22 42.98 21.01
C THR A 220 10.51 43.82 21.00
N ASP A 221 11.46 43.41 20.15
CA ASP A 221 12.13 44.18 19.06
C ASP A 221 13.07 43.21 18.29
N GLY A 222 13.55 43.42 17.05
CA GLY A 222 13.40 44.53 16.10
C GLY A 222 14.65 44.67 15.22
N ALA A 223 14.48 44.68 13.88
CA ALA A 223 15.45 45.06 12.82
C ALA A 223 16.63 44.13 12.42
N SER A 224 16.73 43.89 11.10
CA SER A 224 17.98 43.73 10.32
C SER A 224 18.35 45.08 9.67
N PRO A 225 19.56 45.28 9.11
CA PRO A 225 19.65 45.34 7.63
C PRO A 225 21.02 45.00 6.95
N ALA A 226 20.95 44.61 5.66
CA ALA A 226 21.93 44.79 4.54
C ALA A 226 23.38 44.24 4.68
N THR A 227 24.17 43.92 3.63
CA THR A 227 24.21 44.33 2.20
C THR A 227 25.00 43.27 1.35
N GLY A 228 24.79 43.17 0.02
CA GLY A 228 25.67 42.44 -0.95
C GLY A 228 26.52 43.41 -1.80
N PRO A 229 26.95 43.14 -3.07
CA PRO A 229 27.08 41.87 -3.84
C PRO A 229 28.40 41.75 -4.69
N ASP A 230 28.69 40.59 -5.31
CA ASP A 230 29.49 40.39 -6.58
C ASP A 230 29.38 38.89 -6.98
N ALA A 231 29.01 38.39 -8.17
CA ALA A 231 29.41 38.56 -9.59
C ALA A 231 30.64 37.72 -10.04
N GLY A 232 30.51 37.01 -11.18
CA GLY A 232 31.54 36.13 -11.78
C GLY A 232 30.99 34.74 -12.17
N ALA A 233 30.30 34.54 -13.30
CA ALA A 233 30.83 34.39 -14.67
C ALA A 233 31.57 33.04 -14.93
N GLY A 234 31.02 32.21 -15.83
CA GLY A 234 31.66 30.95 -16.27
C GLY A 234 30.74 29.96 -17.00
N ALA A 235 30.52 30.15 -18.30
CA ALA A 235 29.84 29.20 -19.18
C ALA A 235 30.86 28.21 -19.85
N PRO A 236 30.42 27.07 -20.42
CA PRO A 236 31.29 25.90 -20.62
C PRO A 236 31.92 25.78 -22.02
N PRO A 237 32.97 24.96 -22.20
CA PRO A 237 33.35 24.41 -23.50
C PRO A 237 32.63 23.07 -23.78
N ALA A 238 32.12 22.93 -24.99
CA ALA A 238 31.64 21.65 -25.52
C ALA A 238 32.80 20.89 -26.21
N THR A 239 32.83 19.56 -26.08
CA THR A 239 33.63 18.69 -26.94
C THR A 239 32.76 17.56 -27.50
N ALA A 240 32.58 17.58 -28.81
CA ALA A 240 32.02 16.45 -29.54
C ALA A 240 33.11 15.42 -29.84
N GLN A 241 32.82 14.13 -29.65
CA GLN A 241 33.57 13.06 -30.29
C GLN A 241 32.60 12.07 -30.93
N ALA A 242 32.63 12.04 -32.26
CA ALA A 242 32.01 10.97 -33.03
C ALA A 242 32.92 9.74 -32.99
N TRP A 243 32.32 8.56 -32.83
CA TRP A 243 32.97 7.28 -33.08
C TRP A 243 32.34 6.63 -34.31
N ARG A 244 33.21 6.11 -35.17
CA ARG A 244 32.87 5.26 -36.33
C ARG A 244 32.83 3.80 -35.90
#